data_AF-A0A1M4VJM3-F1
#
_entry.id   AF-A0A1M4VJM3-F1
#
_cell.length_a   1.000
_cell.length_b   1.000
_cell.length_c   1.000
_cell.angle_alpha   90.00
_cell.angle_beta   90.00
_cell.angle_gamma   90.00
#
_symmetry.space_group_name_H-M   'P 1'
#
loop_
_entity.id
_entity.type
_entity.pdbx_description
1 polymer ?
#
loop_
_entity_poly.entity_id
_entity_poly.type
_entity_poly.pdbx_seq_one_letter_code
_entity_poly.pdbx_strand_id
1 'polypeptide(L)'
;MDTGYLLKRYAVVSVITMFAVLVISYLLEVFVGFDIGSGGSIATALVPAMDAGQTYARRVKKQPESGFAWKLSAVFVVINAALGLAFSLVFVMAFGGLADVSELLSGVGPVGWVIIIAIAFAIYWLASRFFFGFGAKNELKMQEKLAAKKQP
;
A
#
# COMPACT_ATOMS: atom_id res chain seq x y z
N MET A 1 19.81 8.21 5.04
CA MET A 1 19.19 6.91 4.68
C MET A 1 18.99 6.93 3.17
N ASP A 2 19.39 5.88 2.46
CA ASP A 2 19.15 5.80 1.01
C ASP A 2 17.65 5.60 0.72
N THR A 3 17.08 6.49 -0.10
CA THR A 3 15.69 6.39 -0.57
C THR A 3 15.45 5.09 -1.31
N GLY A 4 16.45 4.59 -2.06
CA GLY A 4 16.36 3.34 -2.80
C GLY A 4 16.07 2.13 -1.91
N TYR A 5 16.70 2.05 -0.74
CA TYR A 5 16.41 1.01 0.25
C TYR A 5 14.96 1.04 0.71
N LEU A 6 14.41 2.23 0.99
CA LEU A 6 13.04 2.37 1.47
C LEU A 6 12.03 1.94 0.41
N LEU A 7 12.25 2.32 -0.85
CA LEU A 7 11.39 1.94 -1.96
C LEU A 7 11.42 0.42 -2.20
N LYS A 8 12.60 -0.20 -2.16
CA LYS A 8 12.72 -1.66 -2.27
C LYS A 8 11.98 -2.38 -1.15
N ARG A 9 12.18 -1.93 0.10
CA ARG A 9 11.46 -2.51 1.24
C ARG A 9 9.96 -2.30 1.13
N TYR A 10 9.53 -1.11 0.73
CA TYR A 10 8.12 -0.81 0.50
C TYR A 10 7.52 -1.79 -0.49
N ALA A 11 8.14 -1.99 -1.65
CA ALA A 11 7.67 -2.93 -2.66
C ALA A 11 7.59 -4.37 -2.12
N VAL A 12 8.61 -4.83 -1.39
CA VAL A 12 8.61 -6.17 -0.77
C VAL A 12 7.47 -6.31 0.24
N VAL A 13 7.27 -5.32 1.11
CA VAL A 13 6.18 -5.34 2.10
C VAL A 13 4.81 -5.27 1.43
N SER A 14 4.66 -4.51 0.34
CA SER A 14 3.46 -4.51 -0.51
C SER A 14 3.15 -5.91 -1.01
N VAL A 15 4.13 -6.59 -1.61
CA VAL A 15 3.95 -7.97 -2.13
C VAL A 15 3.56 -8.93 -0.99
N ILE A 16 4.27 -8.90 0.14
CA ILE A 16 3.93 -9.74 1.30
C ILE A 16 2.51 -9.46 1.79
N THR A 17 2.11 -8.19 1.86
CA THR A 17 0.77 -7.80 2.30
C THR A 17 -0.29 -8.26 1.31
N MET A 18 -0.04 -8.16 0.00
CA MET A 18 -0.95 -8.67 -1.04
C MET A 18 -1.16 -10.18 -0.89
N PHE A 19 -0.09 -10.96 -0.72
CA PHE A 19 -0.20 -12.40 -0.48
C PHE A 19 -0.92 -12.72 0.83
N ALA A 20 -0.61 -12.00 1.92
CA ALA A 20 -1.27 -12.20 3.20
C ALA A 20 -2.78 -11.92 3.10
N VAL A 21 -3.16 -10.81 2.46
CA VAL A 21 -4.58 -10.47 2.24
C VAL A 21 -5.26 -11.53 1.38
N LEU A 22 -4.64 -11.99 0.29
CA LEU A 22 -5.20 -13.04 -0.57
C LEU A 22 -5.47 -14.32 0.23
N VAL A 23 -4.49 -14.79 1.00
CA VAL A 23 -4.63 -16.00 1.82
C VAL A 23 -5.72 -15.82 2.87
N ILE A 24 -5.76 -14.68 3.56
CA ILE A 24 -6.77 -14.40 4.59
C ILE A 24 -8.17 -14.32 3.96
N SER A 25 -8.32 -13.64 2.83
CA SER A 25 -9.60 -13.57 2.09
C SER A 25 -10.09 -14.97 1.72
N TYR A 26 -9.21 -15.79 1.14
CA TYR A 26 -9.56 -17.17 0.78
C TYR A 26 -9.98 -18.00 1.99
N LEU A 27 -9.26 -17.91 3.10
CA LEU A 27 -9.60 -18.64 4.32
C LEU A 27 -10.95 -18.16 4.91
N LEU A 28 -11.21 -16.85 4.94
CA LEU A 28 -12.49 -16.34 5.44
C LEU A 28 -13.67 -16.75 4.55
N GLU A 29 -13.47 -16.77 3.23
CA GLU A 29 -14.50 -17.23 2.31
C GLU A 29 -14.80 -18.72 2.52
N VAL A 30 -13.77 -19.56 2.56
CA VAL A 30 -13.94 -21.02 2.67
C VAL A 30 -14.47 -21.46 4.03
N PHE A 31 -14.01 -20.86 5.14
CA PHE A 31 -14.35 -21.32 6.49
C PHE A 31 -15.51 -20.54 7.12
N VAL A 32 -15.70 -19.27 6.75
CA VAL A 32 -16.68 -18.37 7.39
C VAL A 32 -17.76 -17.92 6.41
N GLY A 33 -17.58 -18.13 5.10
CA GLY A 33 -18.48 -17.62 4.07
C GLY A 33 -18.47 -16.10 3.96
N PHE A 34 -17.41 -15.44 4.43
CA PHE A 34 -17.30 -13.99 4.47
C PHE A 34 -16.33 -13.47 3.40
N ASP A 35 -16.82 -12.58 2.53
CA ASP A 35 -16.00 -11.85 1.55
C ASP A 35 -15.53 -10.51 2.12
N ILE A 36 -14.22 -10.30 2.12
CA ILE A 36 -13.58 -9.05 2.57
C ILE A 36 -13.84 -7.91 1.58
N GLY A 37 -14.19 -8.23 0.33
CA GLY A 37 -14.44 -7.26 -0.73
C GLY A 37 -13.29 -6.27 -0.91
N SER A 38 -13.62 -5.01 -1.16
CA SER A 38 -12.64 -3.93 -1.40
C SER A 38 -11.84 -3.51 -0.15
N GLY A 39 -12.21 -3.98 1.05
CA GLY A 39 -11.45 -3.67 2.27
C GLY A 39 -10.02 -4.24 2.25
N GLY A 40 -9.85 -5.41 1.63
CA GLY A 40 -8.55 -6.07 1.52
C GLY A 40 -7.58 -5.29 0.65
N SER A 41 -8.05 -4.72 -0.47
CA SER A 41 -7.19 -3.95 -1.38
C SER A 41 -6.66 -2.67 -0.72
N ILE A 42 -7.47 -2.00 0.11
CA ILE A 42 -7.02 -0.84 0.89
C ILE A 42 -5.86 -1.23 1.82
N ALA A 43 -5.95 -2.35 2.54
CA ALA A 43 -4.90 -2.80 3.45
C ALA A 43 -3.55 -3.00 2.73
N THR A 44 -3.57 -3.51 1.50
CA THR A 44 -2.36 -3.73 0.69
C THR A 44 -1.59 -2.45 0.33
N ALA A 45 -2.26 -1.29 0.32
CA ALA A 45 -1.61 0.00 0.10
C ALA A 45 -1.17 0.69 1.41
N LEU A 46 -1.98 0.57 2.46
CA LEU A 46 -1.78 1.32 3.71
C LEU A 46 -0.72 0.69 4.62
N VAL A 47 -0.72 -0.64 4.75
CA VAL A 47 0.22 -1.35 5.63
C VAL A 47 1.69 -1.10 5.20
N PRO A 48 2.05 -1.21 3.91
CA PRO A 48 3.41 -0.90 3.46
C PRO A 48 3.79 0.57 3.67
N ALA A 49 2.84 1.50 3.50
CA ALA A 49 3.08 2.93 3.76
C ALA A 49 3.39 3.19 5.23
N MET A 50 2.67 2.52 6.12
CA MET A 50 2.93 2.60 7.55
C MET A 50 4.27 1.96 7.93
N ASP A 51 4.62 0.76 7.43
CA ASP A 51 5.93 0.14 7.67
C ASP A 51 7.08 1.01 7.16
N ALA A 52 6.93 1.62 5.98
CA ALA A 52 7.94 2.54 5.47
C ALA A 52 8.13 3.75 6.39
N GLY A 53 7.03 4.30 6.94
CA GLY A 53 7.08 5.39 7.92
C GLY A 53 7.82 4.99 9.19
N GLN A 54 7.49 3.83 9.74
CA GLN A 54 8.17 3.26 10.91
C GLN A 54 9.66 3.02 10.62
N THR A 55 9.98 2.43 9.47
CA THR A 55 11.36 2.14 9.06
C THR A 55 12.17 3.42 8.91
N TYR A 56 11.60 4.47 8.32
CA TYR A 56 12.25 5.77 8.23
C TYR A 56 12.56 6.32 9.62
N ALA A 57 11.58 6.34 10.53
CA ALA A 57 11.78 6.80 11.90
C ALA A 57 12.81 5.96 12.68
N ARG A 58 12.84 4.63 12.50
CA ARG A 58 13.86 3.74 13.10
C ARG A 58 15.28 4.10 12.71
N ARG A 59 15.50 4.40 11.43
CA ARG A 59 16.82 4.64 10.85
C ARG A 59 17.29 6.08 10.96
N VAL A 60 16.38 7.03 10.77
CA VAL A 60 16.71 8.46 10.75
C VAL A 60 16.54 9.11 12.13
N LYS A 61 15.75 8.49 13.04
CA LYS A 61 15.40 9.01 14.38
C LYS A 61 14.68 10.35 14.36
N LYS A 62 13.99 10.67 13.27
CA LYS A 62 13.27 11.93 13.06
C LYS A 62 12.00 11.69 12.26
N GLN A 63 11.08 12.65 12.32
CA GLN A 63 9.95 12.72 11.39
C GLN A 63 10.46 12.98 9.96
N PRO A 64 9.82 12.39 8.93
CA PRO A 64 10.10 12.75 7.56
C PRO A 64 9.67 14.20 7.31
N GLU A 65 10.53 14.95 6.63
CA GLU A 65 10.21 16.31 6.19
C GLU A 65 8.97 16.29 5.28
N SER A 66 8.10 17.30 5.39
CA SER A 66 6.81 17.29 4.71
C SER A 66 6.96 17.16 3.18
N GLY A 67 7.86 17.92 2.57
CA GLY A 67 8.10 17.86 1.12
C GLY A 67 8.63 16.51 0.65
N PHE A 68 9.52 15.88 1.44
CA PHE A 68 10.00 14.54 1.18
C PHE A 68 8.87 13.49 1.29
N ALA A 69 8.04 13.58 2.33
CA ALA A 69 6.91 12.67 2.53
C ALA A 69 5.90 12.73 1.38
N TRP A 70 5.59 13.92 0.86
CA TRP A 70 4.68 14.09 -0.29
C TRP A 70 5.21 13.44 -1.56
N LYS A 71 6.47 13.72 -1.92
CA LYS A 71 7.13 13.13 -3.08
C LYS A 71 7.16 11.61 -2.98
N LEU A 72 7.57 11.10 -1.82
CA LEU A 72 7.69 9.67 -1.59
C LEU A 72 6.34 8.95 -1.63
N SER A 73 5.28 9.59 -1.12
CA SER A 73 3.93 9.03 -1.17
C SER A 73 3.41 8.90 -2.60
N ALA A 74 3.77 9.81 -3.50
CA ALA A 74 3.42 9.68 -4.91
C ALA A 74 4.11 8.46 -5.54
N VAL A 75 5.39 8.26 -5.22
CA VAL A 75 6.16 7.08 -5.68
C VAL A 75 5.55 5.78 -5.14
N PHE A 76 5.06 5.76 -3.90
CA PHE A 76 4.35 4.60 -3.35
C PHE A 76 3.10 4.23 -4.14
N VAL A 77 2.29 5.21 -4.56
CA VAL A 77 1.10 4.94 -5.38
C VAL A 77 1.51 4.34 -6.73
N VAL A 78 2.55 4.88 -7.36
CA VAL A 78 3.08 4.33 -8.63
C VAL A 78 3.57 2.89 -8.46
N ILE A 79 4.26 2.58 -7.35
CA ILE A 79 4.70 1.21 -7.04
C ILE A 79 3.50 0.28 -6.89
N ASN A 80 2.47 0.66 -6.13
CA ASN A 80 1.28 -0.18 -5.97
C ASN A 80 0.51 -0.37 -7.28
N ALA A 81 0.39 0.69 -8.09
CA ALA A 81 -0.23 0.58 -9.40
C ALA A 81 0.53 -0.41 -10.30
N ALA A 82 1.86 -0.30 -10.34
CA ALA A 82 2.70 -1.23 -11.09
C ALA A 82 2.59 -2.68 -10.59
N LEU A 83 2.61 -2.89 -9.27
CA LEU A 83 2.45 -4.20 -8.66
C LEU A 83 1.04 -4.77 -8.91
N GLY A 84 -0.01 -3.96 -8.77
CA GLY A 84 -1.38 -4.36 -9.05
C GLY A 84 -1.58 -4.78 -10.50
N LEU A 85 -1.05 -4.00 -11.45
CA LEU A 85 -1.08 -4.36 -12.87
C LEU A 85 -0.32 -5.66 -13.15
N ALA A 86 0.89 -5.81 -12.58
CA ALA A 86 1.67 -7.03 -12.75
C ALA A 86 0.92 -8.26 -12.17
N PHE A 87 0.31 -8.10 -10.99
CA PHE A 87 -0.44 -9.17 -10.35
C PHE A 87 -1.68 -9.58 -11.17
N SER A 88 -2.45 -8.60 -11.65
CA SER A 88 -3.58 -8.84 -12.55
C SER A 88 -3.16 -9.54 -13.84
N LEU A 89 -2.05 -9.13 -14.46
CA LEU A 89 -1.52 -9.78 -15.68
C LEU A 89 -1.16 -11.25 -15.42
N VAL A 90 -0.47 -11.54 -14.32
CA VAL A 90 -0.11 -12.92 -13.94
C VAL A 90 -1.37 -13.75 -13.73
N PHE A 91 -2.36 -13.21 -13.02
CA PHE A 91 -3.60 -13.91 -12.74
C PHE A 91 -4.39 -14.22 -14.02
N VAL A 92 -4.48 -13.23 -14.92
CA VAL A 92 -5.11 -13.40 -16.23
C VAL A 92 -4.41 -14.47 -17.06
N MET A 93 -3.07 -14.47 -17.12
CA MET A 93 -2.30 -15.46 -17.88
C MET A 93 -2.43 -16.86 -17.28
N ALA A 94 -2.53 -16.98 -15.95
CA ALA A 94 -2.61 -18.25 -15.26
C ALA A 94 -4.02 -18.88 -15.30
N PHE A 95 -5.08 -18.06 -15.29
CA PHE A 95 -6.46 -18.52 -15.10
C PHE A 95 -7.43 -18.16 -16.24
N GLY A 96 -6.99 -17.44 -17.27
CA GLY A 96 -7.72 -17.32 -18.54
C GLY A 96 -8.92 -16.35 -18.58
N GLY A 97 -8.92 -15.25 -17.81
CA GLY A 97 -10.06 -14.34 -17.64
C GLY A 97 -9.90 -12.93 -18.21
N LEU A 98 -9.79 -12.75 -19.55
CA LEU A 98 -9.77 -11.41 -20.18
C LEU A 98 -11.14 -10.88 -20.61
N ALA A 99 -12.14 -11.74 -20.76
CA ALA A 99 -13.43 -11.37 -21.38
C ALA A 99 -14.14 -10.25 -20.60
N ASP A 100 -14.23 -10.37 -19.27
CA ASP A 100 -14.94 -9.42 -18.39
C ASP A 100 -14.31 -8.02 -18.34
N VAL A 101 -13.00 -7.91 -18.60
CA VAL A 101 -12.28 -6.63 -18.54
C VAL A 101 -12.67 -5.74 -19.72
N SER A 102 -12.88 -6.32 -20.90
CA SER A 102 -13.23 -5.57 -22.11
C SER A 102 -14.62 -4.92 -22.01
N GLU A 103 -15.58 -5.63 -21.41
CA GLU A 103 -16.94 -5.14 -21.20
C GLU A 103 -16.98 -4.01 -20.16
N LEU A 104 -16.26 -4.16 -19.04
CA LEU A 104 -16.04 -3.10 -18.05
C LEU A 104 -15.39 -1.84 -18.64
N LEU A 105 -14.39 -2.02 -19.52
CA LEU A 105 -13.71 -0.90 -20.17
C LEU A 105 -14.64 -0.14 -21.11
N SER A 106 -15.50 -0.86 -21.84
CA SER A 106 -16.42 -0.29 -22.82
C SER A 106 -17.59 0.51 -22.20
N GLY A 107 -18.12 0.09 -21.04
CA GLY A 107 -19.30 0.71 -20.42
C GLY A 107 -19.07 2.09 -19.80
N VAL A 108 -17.82 2.41 -19.43
CA VAL A 108 -17.46 3.68 -18.76
C VAL A 108 -16.82 4.68 -19.74
N GLY A 109 -16.25 4.20 -20.83
CA GLY A 109 -15.55 5.00 -21.84
C GLY A 109 -14.20 5.56 -21.35
N PRO A 110 -13.32 6.00 -22.27
CA PRO A 110 -11.94 6.40 -21.93
C PRO A 110 -11.85 7.55 -20.92
N VAL A 111 -12.72 8.57 -21.07
CA VAL A 111 -12.73 9.74 -20.18
C VAL A 111 -13.19 9.36 -18.76
N GLY A 112 -14.19 8.48 -18.64
CA GLY A 112 -14.65 8.00 -17.33
C GLY A 112 -13.55 7.24 -16.59
N TRP A 113 -12.79 6.41 -17.29
CA TRP A 113 -11.63 5.71 -16.69
C TRP A 113 -10.53 6.66 -16.23
N VAL A 114 -10.22 7.71 -17.00
CA VAL A 114 -9.26 8.73 -16.57
C VAL A 114 -9.70 9.39 -15.27
N ILE A 115 -10.99 9.72 -15.14
CA ILE A 115 -11.55 10.32 -13.92
C ILE A 115 -11.45 9.34 -12.75
N ILE A 116 -11.83 8.07 -12.93
CA ILE A 116 -11.76 7.04 -11.89
C ILE A 116 -10.31 6.85 -11.42
N ILE A 117 -9.37 6.72 -12.35
CA ILE A 117 -7.94 6.55 -12.04
C ILE A 117 -7.40 7.79 -11.32
N ALA A 118 -7.76 9.00 -11.75
CA ALA A 118 -7.33 10.23 -11.10
C ALA A 118 -7.85 10.33 -9.65
N ILE A 119 -9.12 9.98 -9.43
CA ILE A 119 -9.73 9.95 -8.08
C ILE A 119 -9.05 8.88 -7.21
N ALA A 120 -8.89 7.66 -7.73
CA ALA A 120 -8.22 6.57 -7.02
C ALA A 120 -6.79 6.98 -6.65
N PHE A 121 -6.04 7.54 -7.60
CA PHE A 121 -4.70 8.05 -7.36
C PHE A 121 -4.68 9.09 -6.24
N ALA A 122 -5.58 10.08 -6.27
CA ALA A 122 -5.66 11.11 -5.23
C ALA A 122 -5.94 10.51 -3.85
N ILE A 123 -6.89 9.58 -3.75
CA ILE A 123 -7.22 8.89 -2.50
C ILE A 123 -6.01 8.11 -1.97
N TYR A 124 -5.41 7.26 -2.80
CA TYR A 124 -4.26 6.45 -2.40
C TYR A 124 -3.03 7.31 -2.07
N TRP A 125 -2.86 8.44 -2.75
CA TRP A 125 -1.75 9.35 -2.50
C TRP A 125 -1.91 10.05 -1.14
N LEU A 126 -3.10 10.56 -0.85
CA LEU A 126 -3.44 11.16 0.45
C LEU A 126 -3.34 10.13 1.58
N ALA A 127 -3.86 8.93 1.36
CA ALA A 127 -3.81 7.87 2.35
C ALA A 127 -2.36 7.42 2.62
N SER A 128 -1.57 7.19 1.57
CA SER A 128 -0.14 6.85 1.71
C SER A 128 0.61 7.95 2.47
N ARG A 129 0.31 9.22 2.19
CA ARG A 129 0.90 10.37 2.88
C ARG A 129 0.55 10.41 4.36
N PHE A 130 -0.70 10.14 4.69
CA PHE A 130 -1.17 10.09 6.07
C PHE A 130 -0.52 8.91 6.81
N PHE A 131 -0.59 7.70 6.27
CA PHE A 131 -0.09 6.48 6.91
C PHE A 131 1.44 6.45 7.02
N PHE A 132 2.17 6.99 6.06
CA PHE A 132 3.62 7.16 6.15
C PHE A 132 4.02 8.08 7.31
N GLY A 133 3.36 9.24 7.44
CA GLY A 133 3.60 10.15 8.56
C GLY A 133 3.15 9.55 9.90
N PHE A 134 2.00 8.90 9.93
CA PHE A 134 1.45 8.23 11.11
C PHE A 134 2.38 7.12 11.61
N GLY A 135 2.87 6.27 10.71
CA GLY A 135 3.85 5.22 11.03
C GLY A 135 5.13 5.79 11.64
N ALA A 136 5.67 6.87 11.06
CA ALA A 136 6.84 7.54 11.62
C ALA A 136 6.58 8.10 13.02
N LYS A 137 5.43 8.76 13.24
CA LYS A 137 5.04 9.34 14.55
C LYS A 137 4.92 8.28 15.64
N ASN A 138 4.25 7.17 15.34
CA ASN A 138 4.05 6.10 16.32
C ASN A 138 5.36 5.42 16.70
N GLU A 139 6.24 5.23 15.73
CA GLU A 139 7.55 4.62 15.98
C GLU A 139 8.45 5.49 16.87
N LEU A 140 8.48 6.80 16.66
CA LEU A 140 9.26 7.71 17.54
C LEU A 140 8.73 7.67 18.98
N LYS A 141 7.40 7.76 19.16
CA LYS A 141 6.77 7.66 20.48
C LYS A 141 7.08 6.32 21.16
N MET A 142 7.11 5.23 20.40
CA MET A 142 7.46 3.91 20.93
C MET A 142 8.92 3.87 21.38
N GLN A 143 9.84 4.45 20.61
CA GLN A 143 11.26 4.51 20.96
C GLN A 143 11.51 5.39 22.19
N GLU A 144 10.81 6.52 22.33
CA GLU A 144 10.85 7.36 23.53
C GLU A 144 10.43 6.57 24.78
N LYS A 145 9.32 5.83 24.70
CA LYS A 145 8.86 4.96 25.81
C LYS A 145 9.87 3.87 26.16
N LEU A 146 10.49 3.25 25.15
CA LEU A 146 11.51 2.20 25.37
C LEU A 146 12.80 2.76 25.97
N ALA A 147 13.20 3.98 25.60
CA ALA A 147 14.36 4.66 26.18
C ALA A 147 14.11 5.04 27.65
N ALA A 148 12.92 5.58 27.96
CA ALA A 148 12.52 5.88 29.33
C ALA A 148 12.48 4.63 30.23
N LYS A 149 12.08 3.47 29.69
CA LYS A 149 12.07 2.21 30.44
C LYS A 149 13.47 1.63 30.69
N LYS A 150 14.49 2.06 29.94
CA LYS A 150 15.89 1.59 30.06
C LYS A 150 16.76 2.45 30.98
N GLN A 151 16.24 3.56 31.49
CA GLN A 151 16.88 4.37 32.53
C GLN A 151 16.27 3.98 33.89
N PRO A 152 16.84 2.99 34.62
CA PRO A 152 16.54 2.78 36.02
C PRO A 152 17.11 3.92 36.90
#